data_AF-A0A955J042-F1
#
_entry.id   AF-A0A955J042-F1
#
_cell.length_a   1.000
_cell.length_b   1.000
_cell.length_c   1.000
_cell.angle_alpha   90.00
_cell.angle_beta   90.00
_cell.angle_gamma   90.00
#
_symmetry.space_group_name_H-M   'P 1'
#
loop_
_entity.id
_entity.type
_entity.pdbx_description
1 polymer ?
#
loop_
_entity_poly.entity_id
_entity_poly.type
_entity_poly.pdbx_seq_one_letter_code
_entity_poly.pdbx_strand_id
1 'polypeptide(L)'
;MVESDYEELRAALGRVLASPAGSYEELAGRALRIRSMVAGEIGAALTDSINAEAAQRPQDSLAEKRDLASWINHELRQLGLTLAFPGTGRPAILTATPGRRDADEGSRFRLEAKDEHGRRVMSGSLGWVPKLELIESPLRPEGGARHR
;
A
#
# COMPACT_ATOMS: atom_id res chain seq x y z
N MET A 1 1.11 3.95 29.56
CA MET A 1 0.96 2.57 29.04
C MET A 1 1.51 2.46 27.63
N VAL A 2 1.03 3.24 26.67
CA VAL A 2 1.49 3.18 25.26
C VAL A 2 3.01 3.33 25.06
N GLU A 3 3.67 4.17 25.86
CA GLU A 3 5.13 4.38 25.74
C GLU A 3 5.95 3.14 26.17
N SER A 4 5.46 2.38 27.15
CA SER A 4 6.08 1.12 27.60
C SER A 4 6.04 0.06 26.50
N ASP A 5 4.92 -0.03 25.77
CA ASP A 5 4.73 -1.02 24.71
C ASP A 5 5.68 -0.77 23.52
N TYR A 6 5.94 0.50 23.20
CA TYR A 6 6.91 0.87 22.16
C TYR A 6 8.36 0.59 22.57
N GLU A 7 8.69 0.77 23.84
CA GLU A 7 10.02 0.40 24.36
C GLU A 7 10.22 -1.12 24.33
N GLU A 8 9.21 -1.89 24.70
CA GLU A 8 9.23 -3.36 24.59
C GLU A 8 9.40 -3.84 23.15
N LEU A 9 8.64 -3.25 22.22
CA LEU A 9 8.79 -3.52 20.78
C LEU A 9 10.20 -3.19 20.31
N ARG A 10 10.71 -2.00 20.63
CA ARG A 10 12.07 -1.57 20.26
C ARG A 10 13.12 -2.52 20.80
N ALA A 11 13.00 -2.94 22.06
CA ALA A 11 13.92 -3.90 22.68
C ALA A 11 13.85 -5.27 21.99
N ALA A 12 12.65 -5.74 21.65
CA ALA A 12 12.47 -6.99 20.90
C ALA A 12 13.12 -6.95 19.52
N LEU A 13 12.91 -5.87 18.76
CA LEU A 13 13.57 -5.64 17.48
C LEU A 13 15.09 -5.61 17.61
N GLY A 14 15.60 -4.90 18.63
CA GLY A 14 17.02 -4.84 18.94
C GLY A 14 17.63 -6.22 19.18
N ARG A 15 16.94 -7.10 19.92
CA ARG A 15 17.40 -8.49 20.15
C ARG A 15 17.47 -9.31 18.86
N VAL A 16 16.46 -9.20 17.99
CA VAL A 16 16.44 -9.94 16.71
C VAL A 16 17.58 -9.49 15.79
N LEU A 17 17.86 -8.19 15.76
CA LEU A 17 18.93 -7.62 14.93
C LEU A 17 20.34 -7.86 15.52
N ALA A 18 20.49 -7.90 16.84
CA ALA A 18 21.78 -8.09 17.52
C ALA A 18 22.23 -9.56 17.63
N SER A 19 21.36 -10.54 17.35
CA SER A 19 21.73 -11.96 17.27
C SER A 19 22.90 -12.14 16.29
N PRO A 20 23.95 -12.93 16.60
CA PRO A 20 25.17 -13.00 15.79
C PRO A 20 24.81 -13.23 14.31
N ALA A 21 25.03 -12.20 13.50
CA ALA A 21 24.88 -12.25 12.06
C ALA A 21 26.28 -12.45 11.48
N GLY A 22 26.45 -13.49 10.66
CA GLY A 22 27.70 -13.84 10.02
C GLY A 22 28.07 -12.91 8.85
N SER A 23 27.15 -12.06 8.38
CA SER A 23 27.39 -11.07 7.32
C SER A 23 26.37 -9.90 7.31
N TYR A 24 26.66 -8.85 6.53
CA TYR A 24 25.73 -7.74 6.28
C TYR A 24 24.44 -8.22 5.60
N GLU A 25 24.57 -9.12 4.63
CA GLU A 25 23.45 -9.67 3.85
C GLU A 25 22.46 -10.40 4.74
N GLU A 26 22.95 -11.14 5.74
CA GLU A 26 22.10 -11.80 6.73
C GLU A 26 21.35 -10.79 7.60
N LEU A 27 22.03 -9.73 8.06
CA LEU A 27 21.40 -8.69 8.86
C LEU A 27 20.35 -7.91 8.05
N ALA A 28 20.68 -7.54 6.81
CA ALA A 28 19.75 -6.88 5.89
C ALA A 28 18.53 -7.76 5.60
N GLY A 29 18.74 -9.07 5.36
CA GLY A 29 17.66 -10.03 5.18
C GLY A 29 16.73 -10.13 6.40
N ARG A 30 17.29 -10.10 7.63
CA ARG A 30 16.47 -10.07 8.86
C ARG A 30 15.69 -8.77 8.99
N ALA A 31 16.33 -7.63 8.73
CA ALA A 31 15.67 -6.32 8.79
C ALA A 31 14.50 -6.23 7.79
N LEU A 32 14.67 -6.76 6.57
CA LEU A 32 13.60 -6.82 5.57
C LEU A 32 12.43 -7.71 6.02
N ARG A 33 12.70 -8.87 6.64
CA ARG A 33 11.63 -9.72 7.20
C ARG A 33 10.88 -9.02 8.31
N ILE A 34 11.59 -8.35 9.23
CA ILE A 34 10.97 -7.56 10.31
C ILE A 34 10.06 -6.49 9.70
N ARG A 35 10.57 -5.71 8.73
CA ARG A 35 9.78 -4.69 8.04
C ARG A 35 8.50 -5.28 7.44
N SER A 36 8.63 -6.41 6.75
CA SER A 36 7.50 -7.09 6.12
C SER A 36 6.44 -7.55 7.13
N MET A 37 6.87 -8.14 8.25
CA MET A 37 5.98 -8.53 9.35
C MET A 37 5.25 -7.32 9.95
N VAL A 38 5.98 -6.25 10.27
CA VAL A 38 5.39 -5.02 10.82
C VAL A 38 4.40 -4.40 9.84
N ALA A 39 4.74 -4.33 8.55
CA ALA A 39 3.83 -3.84 7.52
C ALA A 39 2.56 -4.70 7.42
N GLY A 40 2.67 -6.03 7.52
CA GLY A 40 1.53 -6.94 7.55
C GLY A 40 0.58 -6.66 8.72
N GLU A 41 1.12 -6.49 9.93
CA GLU A 41 0.33 -6.18 11.13
C GLU A 41 -0.34 -4.79 11.03
N ILE A 42 0.37 -3.77 10.56
CA ILE A 42 -0.20 -2.44 10.31
C ILE A 42 -1.31 -2.53 9.27
N GLY A 43 -1.09 -3.24 8.17
CA GLY A 43 -2.08 -3.45 7.10
C GLY A 43 -3.34 -4.11 7.64
N ALA A 44 -3.21 -5.18 8.41
CA ALA A 44 -4.35 -5.88 9.02
C ALA A 44 -5.14 -4.96 9.97
N ALA A 45 -4.44 -4.21 10.83
CA ALA A 45 -5.08 -3.31 11.80
C ALA A 45 -5.82 -2.12 11.14
N LEU A 46 -5.30 -1.62 10.02
CA LEU A 46 -5.85 -0.43 9.36
C LEU A 46 -6.85 -0.72 8.25
N THR A 47 -6.95 -1.96 7.76
CA THR A 47 -7.78 -2.31 6.60
C THR A 47 -9.24 -1.90 6.79
N ASP A 48 -9.87 -2.26 7.91
CA ASP A 48 -11.28 -1.92 8.12
C ASP A 48 -11.48 -0.41 8.31
N SER A 49 -10.56 0.24 9.01
CA SER A 49 -10.61 1.69 9.28
C SER A 49 -10.48 2.52 8.00
N ILE A 50 -9.54 2.19 7.11
CA ILE A 50 -9.36 2.91 5.85
C ILE A 50 -10.55 2.72 4.91
N ASN A 51 -11.16 1.51 4.91
CA ASN A 51 -12.36 1.25 4.12
C ASN A 51 -13.56 2.05 4.65
N ALA A 52 -13.74 2.12 5.97
CA ALA A 52 -14.80 2.90 6.59
C ALA A 52 -14.66 4.40 6.29
N GLU A 53 -13.45 4.93 6.41
CA GLU A 53 -13.14 6.33 6.09
C GLU A 53 -13.34 6.63 4.60
N ALA A 54 -12.85 5.76 3.71
CA ALA A 54 -13.01 5.95 2.26
C ALA A 54 -14.48 5.93 1.83
N ALA A 55 -15.34 5.13 2.48
CA ALA A 55 -16.77 5.07 2.20
C ALA A 55 -17.53 6.35 2.60
N GLN A 56 -17.01 7.12 3.55
CA GLN A 56 -17.63 8.36 4.03
C GLN A 56 -17.21 9.60 3.24
N ARG A 57 -16.17 9.49 2.40
CA ARG A 57 -15.64 10.62 1.64
C ARG A 57 -16.46 10.90 0.37
N PRO A 58 -16.52 12.16 -0.08
CA PRO A 58 -17.14 12.51 -1.35
C PRO A 58 -16.56 11.73 -2.52
N GLN A 59 -17.42 11.26 -3.43
CA GLN A 59 -17.05 10.43 -4.57
C GLN A 59 -18.07 10.50 -5.72
N ASP A 60 -18.79 11.61 -5.86
CA ASP A 60 -19.84 11.74 -6.88
C ASP A 60 -19.26 12.24 -8.21
N SER A 61 -18.28 13.15 -8.15
CA SER A 61 -17.59 13.72 -9.31
C SER A 61 -16.25 13.05 -9.60
N LEU A 62 -15.71 13.28 -10.81
CA LEU A 62 -14.36 12.81 -11.15
C LEU A 62 -13.28 13.46 -10.26
N ALA A 63 -13.44 14.74 -9.93
CA ALA A 63 -12.51 15.47 -9.08
C ALA A 63 -12.43 14.84 -7.69
N GLU A 64 -13.57 14.62 -7.04
CA GLU A 64 -13.64 13.97 -5.72
C GLU A 64 -13.03 12.57 -5.73
N LYS A 65 -13.29 11.77 -6.78
CA LYS A 65 -12.67 10.44 -6.89
C LYS A 65 -11.16 10.50 -7.06
N ARG A 66 -10.64 11.48 -7.81
CA ARG A 66 -9.19 11.68 -7.96
C ARG A 66 -8.55 12.09 -6.63
N ASP A 67 -9.21 12.98 -5.91
CA ASP A 67 -8.74 13.43 -4.60
C ASP A 67 -8.76 12.29 -3.59
N LEU A 68 -9.82 11.49 -3.54
CA LEU A 68 -9.91 10.30 -2.71
C LEU A 68 -8.82 9.27 -3.06
N ALA A 69 -8.63 8.97 -4.34
CA ALA A 69 -7.58 8.05 -4.79
C ALA A 69 -6.18 8.57 -4.43
N SER A 70 -5.93 9.87 -4.62
CA SER A 70 -4.66 10.50 -4.27
C SER A 70 -4.40 10.45 -2.76
N TRP A 71 -5.40 10.78 -1.94
CA TRP A 71 -5.32 10.71 -0.49
C TRP A 71 -5.03 9.28 -0.02
N ILE A 72 -5.79 8.27 -0.46
CA ILE A 72 -5.52 6.86 -0.10
C ILE A 72 -4.08 6.47 -0.45
N ASN A 73 -3.65 6.72 -1.68
CA ASN A 73 -2.30 6.35 -2.11
C ASN A 73 -1.21 7.11 -1.33
N HIS A 74 -1.49 8.34 -0.88
CA HIS A 74 -0.58 9.12 -0.06
C HIS A 74 -0.45 8.54 1.35
N GLU A 75 -1.58 8.32 2.03
CA GLU A 75 -1.62 7.76 3.39
C GLU A 75 -0.90 6.40 3.45
N LEU A 76 -1.23 5.50 2.52
CA LEU A 76 -0.60 4.18 2.49
C LEU A 76 0.91 4.26 2.24
N ARG A 77 1.37 5.20 1.40
CA ARG A 77 2.80 5.39 1.15
C ARG A 77 3.56 5.81 2.40
N GLN A 78 2.99 6.69 3.22
CA GLN A 78 3.63 7.11 4.49
C GLN A 78 3.84 5.93 5.44
N LEU A 79 2.96 4.93 5.36
CA LEU A 79 2.98 3.73 6.19
C LEU A 79 3.77 2.57 5.57
N GLY A 80 4.36 2.75 4.38
CA GLY A 80 5.02 1.67 3.67
C GLY A 80 4.05 0.57 3.20
N LEU A 81 2.79 0.93 2.95
CA LEU A 81 1.72 0.06 2.47
C LEU A 81 1.28 0.43 1.04
N THR A 82 0.51 -0.47 0.44
CA THR A 82 -0.13 -0.30 -0.88
C THR A 82 -1.36 -1.18 -0.98
N LEU A 83 -2.14 -1.05 -2.06
CA LEU A 83 -3.32 -1.88 -2.28
C LEU A 83 -2.95 -3.22 -2.94
N ALA A 84 -3.67 -4.28 -2.61
CA ALA A 84 -3.59 -5.55 -3.31
C ALA A 84 -4.45 -5.53 -4.59
N PHE A 85 -3.88 -5.97 -5.70
CA PHE A 85 -4.62 -6.14 -6.94
C PHE A 85 -5.49 -7.42 -6.88
N PRO A 86 -6.80 -7.35 -7.17
CA PRO A 86 -7.70 -8.49 -7.08
C PRO A 86 -7.22 -9.70 -7.87
N GLY A 87 -7.25 -10.87 -7.25
CA GLY A 87 -6.89 -12.16 -7.86
C GLY A 87 -5.39 -12.43 -8.00
N THR A 88 -4.53 -11.41 -7.98
CA THR A 88 -3.06 -11.59 -8.09
C THR A 88 -2.30 -11.20 -6.82
N GLY A 89 -2.92 -10.42 -5.92
CA GLY A 89 -2.27 -9.92 -4.72
C GLY A 89 -1.12 -8.94 -4.98
N ARG A 90 -0.97 -8.45 -6.22
CA ARG A 90 0.16 -7.57 -6.59
C ARG A 90 -0.03 -6.16 -6.03
N PRO A 91 1.08 -5.45 -5.73
CA PRO A 91 1.05 -4.03 -5.43
C PRO A 91 0.33 -3.22 -6.51
N ALA A 92 -0.70 -2.48 -6.08
CA ALA A 92 -1.52 -1.64 -6.92
C ALA A 92 -1.72 -0.26 -6.31
N ILE A 93 -2.04 0.70 -7.19
CA ILE A 93 -2.51 2.04 -6.81
C ILE A 93 -3.98 2.20 -7.19
N LEU A 94 -4.71 3.01 -6.42
CA LEU A 94 -6.06 3.41 -6.80
C LEU A 94 -5.99 4.59 -7.75
N THR A 95 -6.80 4.57 -8.81
CA THR A 95 -6.92 5.65 -9.77
C THR A 95 -8.39 5.93 -10.07
N ALA A 96 -8.68 7.15 -10.51
CA ALA A 96 -9.99 7.56 -10.97
C ALA A 96 -9.91 8.02 -12.43
N THR A 97 -10.83 7.53 -13.25
CA THR A 97 -10.88 7.75 -14.70
C THR A 97 -12.24 8.30 -15.12
N PRO A 98 -12.31 9.18 -16.14
CA PRO A 98 -13.58 9.67 -16.67
C PRO A 98 -14.42 8.53 -17.28
N GLY A 99 -15.74 8.76 -17.35
CA GLY A 99 -16.67 7.88 -18.08
C GLY A 99 -16.45 7.92 -19.60
N ARG A 100 -17.14 7.03 -20.34
CA ARG A 100 -17.03 6.96 -21.81
C ARG A 100 -17.73 8.09 -22.56
N ARG A 101 -18.72 8.74 -21.94
CA ARG A 101 -19.58 9.75 -22.59
C ARG A 101 -19.46 11.13 -21.99
N ASP A 102 -19.31 11.23 -20.67
CA ASP A 102 -19.07 12.49 -19.98
C ASP A 102 -17.94 12.33 -18.96
N ALA A 103 -17.18 13.40 -18.77
CA ALA A 103 -16.02 13.37 -17.87
C ALA A 103 -16.46 13.23 -16.41
N ASP A 104 -17.56 13.88 -16.06
CA ASP A 104 -18.12 13.90 -14.71
C ASP A 104 -19.19 12.81 -14.52
N GLU A 105 -20.08 12.60 -15.49
CA GLU A 105 -21.10 11.55 -15.43
C GLU A 105 -20.49 10.16 -15.71
N GLY A 106 -20.40 9.35 -14.66
CA GLY A 106 -19.98 7.96 -14.78
C GLY A 106 -18.47 7.73 -14.68
N SER A 107 -17.75 8.65 -14.05
CA SER A 107 -16.36 8.45 -13.60
C SER A 107 -16.22 7.15 -12.79
N ARG A 108 -15.07 6.48 -12.89
CA ARG A 108 -14.85 5.16 -12.29
C ARG A 108 -13.50 5.05 -11.58
N PHE A 109 -13.50 4.35 -10.45
CA PHE A 109 -12.30 3.84 -9.81
C PHE A 109 -11.75 2.62 -10.54
N ARG A 110 -10.42 2.50 -10.54
CA ARG A 110 -9.68 1.33 -11.00
C ARG A 110 -8.44 1.13 -10.16
N LEU A 111 -8.06 -0.12 -9.93
CA LEU A 111 -6.74 -0.47 -9.45
C LEU A 111 -5.81 -0.65 -10.65
N GLU A 112 -4.61 -0.09 -10.54
CA GLU A 112 -3.54 -0.27 -11.51
C GLU A 112 -2.36 -0.96 -10.87
N ALA A 113 -1.90 -2.06 -11.48
CA ALA A 113 -0.70 -2.77 -11.06
C ALA A 113 0.25 -2.98 -12.24
N LYS A 114 1.45 -3.48 -11.96
CA LYS A 114 2.38 -3.98 -12.98
C LYS A 114 2.36 -5.52 -13.01
N ASP A 115 2.28 -6.09 -14.20
CA ASP A 115 2.44 -7.53 -14.40
C ASP A 115 3.91 -7.98 -14.26
N GLU A 116 4.18 -9.26 -14.46
CA GLU A 116 5.53 -9.86 -14.41
C GLU A 116 6.50 -9.26 -15.42
N HIS A 117 5.98 -8.67 -16.49
CA HIS A 117 6.74 -8.04 -17.56
C HIS A 117 6.81 -6.51 -17.38
N GLY A 118 6.33 -5.98 -16.26
CA GLY A 118 6.30 -4.55 -15.97
C GLY A 118 5.24 -3.76 -16.73
N ARG A 119 4.31 -4.43 -17.45
CA ARG A 119 3.22 -3.79 -18.19
C ARG A 119 2.10 -3.41 -17.22
N ARG A 120 1.40 -2.32 -17.52
CA ARG A 120 0.26 -1.85 -16.72
C ARG A 120 -0.94 -2.77 -16.94
N VAL A 121 -1.49 -3.27 -15.85
CA VAL A 121 -2.76 -4.00 -15.82
C VAL A 121 -3.78 -3.22 -14.99
N MET A 122 -5.04 -3.25 -15.40
CA MET A 122 -6.13 -2.50 -14.77
C MET A 122 -7.22 -3.46 -14.30
N SER A 123 -7.79 -3.19 -13.13
CA SER A 123 -8.98 -3.90 -12.66
C SER A 123 -10.22 -3.49 -13.47
N GLY A 124 -11.33 -4.18 -13.22
CA GLY A 124 -12.66 -3.69 -13.59
C GLY A 124 -12.91 -2.29 -13.01
N SER A 125 -13.80 -1.54 -13.67
CA SER A 125 -14.12 -0.16 -13.33
C SER A 125 -15.36 -0.05 -12.45
N LEU A 126 -15.25 0.59 -11.28
CA LEU A 126 -16.33 0.70 -10.30
C LEU A 126 -16.79 2.15 -10.11
N GLY A 127 -18.08 2.35 -9.87
CA GLY A 127 -18.63 3.69 -9.63
C GLY A 127 -18.20 4.30 -8.28
N TRP A 128 -17.91 3.43 -7.32
CA TRP A 128 -17.54 3.73 -5.93
C TRP A 128 -16.18 3.10 -5.59
N VAL A 129 -15.56 3.56 -4.51
CA VAL A 129 -14.29 3.01 -4.03
C VAL A 129 -14.45 1.49 -3.78
N PRO A 130 -13.57 0.63 -4.35
CA PRO A 130 -13.62 -0.80 -4.07
C PRO A 130 -13.29 -1.08 -2.60
N LYS A 131 -13.66 -2.26 -2.10
CA LYS A 131 -13.07 -2.78 -0.87
C LYS A 131 -11.56 -2.86 -1.05
N LEU A 132 -10.84 -2.16 -0.19
CA LEU A 132 -9.39 -2.06 -0.19
C LEU A 132 -8.81 -3.19 0.66
N GLU A 133 -7.79 -3.85 0.13
CA GLU A 133 -6.96 -4.81 0.86
C GLU A 133 -5.54 -4.25 0.90
N LEU A 134 -4.97 -4.16 2.10
CA LEU A 134 -3.66 -3.54 2.33
C LEU A 134 -2.57 -4.60 2.36
N ILE A 135 -1.48 -4.34 1.64
CA ILE A 135 -0.27 -5.17 1.64
C ILE A 135 0.98 -4.29 1.78
N GLU A 136 2.11 -4.92 2.06
CA GLU A 136 3.40 -4.24 2.10
C GLU A 136 3.70 -3.56 0.76
N SER A 137 4.14 -2.30 0.82
CA SER A 137 4.63 -1.59 -0.35
C SER A 137 6.03 -2.11 -0.71
N PRO A 138 6.26 -2.55 -1.95
CA PRO A 138 7.58 -2.97 -2.38
C PRO A 138 8.54 -1.78 -2.30
N LEU A 139 9.80 -2.07 -1.99
CA LEU A 139 10.84 -1.05 -2.03
C LEU A 139 10.91 -0.46 -3.44
N ARG A 140 10.73 0.85 -3.53
CA ARG A 140 10.78 1.54 -4.81
C ARG A 140 12.23 1.49 -5.31
N PRO A 141 12.50 0.98 -6.53
CA PRO A 141 13.81 1.14 -7.12
C PRO A 141 14.04 2.64 -7.34
N GLU A 142 15.05 3.20 -6.68
CA GLU A 142 15.50 4.55 -6.97
C GLU A 142 16.10 4.57 -8.37
N GLY A 143 15.50 5.36 -9.26
CA GLY A 143 15.99 5.49 -10.63
C GLY A 143 17.42 6.05 -10.62
N GLY A 144 18.41 5.21 -10.95
CA GLY A 144 19.81 5.62 -11.11
C GLY A 144 20.82 4.80 -10.32
N ALA A 145 20.42 4.10 -9.25
CA ALA A 145 21.33 3.25 -8.50
C ALA A 145 21.52 1.91 -9.21
N ARG A 146 22.62 1.79 -9.97
CA ARG A 146 23.07 0.52 -10.56
C ARG A 146 23.71 -0.37 -9.48
N HIS A 147 22.91 -0.92 -8.58
CA HIS A 147 23.33 -2.13 -7.89
C HIS A 147 22.62 -3.31 -8.57
N ARG A 148 23.40 -4.00 -9.41
CA ARG A 148 23.09 -5.34 -9.91
C ARG A 148 23.63 -6.36 -8.93
#